data_AF-A0A913XRT8-F1
#
_entry.id   AF-A0A913XRT8-F1
#
_cell.length_a   1.000
_cell.length_b   1.000
_cell.length_c   1.000
_cell.angle_alpha   90.00
_cell.angle_beta   90.00
_cell.angle_gamma   90.00
#
_symmetry.space_group_name_H-M   'P 1'
#
loop_
_entity.id
_entity.type
_entity.pdbx_description
1 polymer ?
#
loop_
_entity_poly.entity_id
_entity_poly.type
_entity_poly.pdbx_seq_one_letter_code
_entity_poly.pdbx_strand_id
1 'polypeptide(L)'
;MYSYSYLGMLSRTILAALHFNYNIERAPKTDQNGNVKLRVSYVKYKYGEGTVREVKTAQNYEYVKDIYKNLIETPRDHLRVLKIELEAEVPEAMNTMNEKENKHEAIRKYMERKEAQTLLCPPTCTDTELEELVAPPPERGTRKVPICKSCDKPMKGHKIINKKRYCPHQLPVEN
;
A
#
# COMPACT_ATOMS: atom_id res chain seq x y z
N MET A 1 -1.93 21.94 -8.71
CA MET A 1 -2.25 20.74 -7.90
C MET A 1 -3.54 20.13 -8.44
N TYR A 2 -3.47 19.30 -9.49
CA TYR A 2 -4.65 18.67 -10.13
C TYR A 2 -5.02 17.31 -9.53
N SER A 3 -4.28 16.85 -8.51
CA SER A 3 -4.47 15.53 -7.87
C SER A 3 -5.81 15.37 -7.18
N TYR A 4 -6.47 16.45 -6.78
CA TYR A 4 -7.79 16.42 -6.13
C TYR A 4 -8.81 17.39 -6.75
N SER A 5 -8.52 17.93 -7.94
CA SER A 5 -9.51 18.73 -8.66
C SER A 5 -10.55 17.82 -9.33
N TYR A 6 -11.76 18.34 -9.54
CA TYR A 6 -12.82 17.63 -10.26
C TYR A 6 -12.34 17.14 -11.64
N LEU A 7 -11.80 18.05 -12.46
CA LEU A 7 -11.27 17.70 -13.78
C LEU A 7 -10.17 16.64 -13.72
N GLY A 8 -9.24 16.75 -12.76
CA GLY A 8 -8.18 15.76 -12.61
C GLY A 8 -8.68 14.39 -12.16
N MET A 9 -9.76 14.33 -11.38
CA MET A 9 -10.43 13.07 -11.05
C MET A 9 -11.18 12.51 -12.25
N LEU A 10 -11.94 13.34 -12.97
CA LEU A 10 -12.65 12.97 -14.19
C LEU A 10 -11.71 12.37 -15.24
N SER A 11 -10.57 13.03 -15.50
CA SER A 11 -9.56 12.52 -16.44
C SER A 11 -9.03 11.14 -16.04
N ARG A 12 -8.81 10.89 -14.73
CA ARG A 12 -8.37 9.58 -14.24
C ARG A 12 -9.44 8.51 -14.41
N THR A 13 -10.71 8.85 -14.16
CA THR A 13 -11.83 7.93 -14.37
C THR A 13 -11.98 7.56 -15.84
N ILE A 14 -11.92 8.54 -16.75
CA ILE A 14 -11.95 8.31 -18.20
C ILE A 14 -10.77 7.44 -18.63
N LEU A 15 -9.56 7.73 -18.15
CA LEU A 15 -8.36 6.95 -18.47
C LEU A 15 -8.45 5.52 -17.95
N ALA A 16 -9.03 5.31 -16.77
CA ALA A 16 -9.27 3.99 -16.22
C ALA A 16 -10.30 3.20 -17.05
N ALA A 17 -11.38 3.85 -17.48
CA ALA A 17 -12.39 3.25 -18.36
C ALA A 17 -11.81 2.87 -19.73
N LEU A 18 -11.01 3.76 -20.33
CA LEU A 18 -10.28 3.47 -21.57
C LEU A 18 -9.32 2.29 -21.38
N HIS A 19 -8.49 2.31 -20.33
CA HIS A 19 -7.58 1.20 -20.05
C HIS A 19 -8.34 -0.11 -19.88
N PHE A 20 -9.46 -0.10 -19.16
CA PHE A 20 -10.32 -1.27 -18.98
C PHE A 20 -10.87 -1.79 -20.32
N ASN A 21 -11.47 -0.92 -21.12
CA ASN A 21 -12.06 -1.28 -22.42
C ASN A 21 -11.02 -1.89 -23.37
N TYR A 22 -9.83 -1.31 -23.43
CA TYR A 22 -8.73 -1.84 -24.27
C TYR A 22 -8.14 -3.15 -23.76
N ASN A 23 -8.37 -3.53 -22.50
CA ASN A 23 -7.72 -4.67 -21.85
C ASN A 23 -8.67 -5.76 -21.34
N ILE A 24 -9.97 -5.65 -21.63
CA ILE A 24 -11.01 -6.58 -21.17
C ILE A 24 -10.82 -7.98 -21.79
N GLU A 25 -10.71 -8.04 -23.12
CA GLU A 25 -10.60 -9.26 -23.92
C GLU A 25 -9.15 -9.59 -24.32
N ARG A 26 -8.22 -9.46 -23.37
CA ARG A 26 -6.85 -9.92 -23.63
C ARG A 26 -6.80 -11.44 -23.75
N ALA A 27 -6.29 -11.87 -24.90
CA ALA A 27 -6.05 -13.28 -25.20
C ALA A 27 -5.12 -13.94 -24.18
N PRO A 28 -5.25 -15.26 -23.95
CA PRO A 28 -4.30 -16.02 -23.16
C PRO A 28 -2.92 -16.02 -23.81
N LYS A 29 -1.88 -15.98 -22.98
CA LYS A 29 -0.50 -16.08 -23.43
C LYS A 29 -0.19 -17.54 -23.77
N THR A 30 0.20 -17.79 -25.01
CA THR A 30 0.69 -19.10 -25.45
C THR A 30 2.18 -19.23 -25.20
N ASP A 31 2.62 -20.45 -24.91
CA ASP A 31 4.03 -20.83 -24.83
C ASP A 31 4.58 -21.17 -26.23
N GLN A 32 5.89 -21.44 -26.35
CA GLN A 32 6.55 -21.82 -27.61
C GLN A 32 5.92 -23.06 -28.27
N ASN A 33 5.29 -23.91 -27.46
CA ASN A 33 4.61 -25.13 -27.90
C ASN A 33 3.11 -24.91 -28.21
N GLY A 34 2.61 -23.66 -28.20
CA GLY A 34 1.21 -23.34 -28.47
C GLY A 34 0.25 -23.54 -27.28
N ASN A 35 0.74 -24.07 -26.16
CA ASN A 35 -0.08 -24.31 -24.97
C ASN A 35 -0.35 -23.02 -24.17
N VAL A 36 -1.54 -22.88 -23.58
CA VAL A 36 -1.91 -21.73 -22.74
C VAL A 36 -1.10 -21.75 -21.44
N LYS A 37 -0.47 -20.62 -21.12
CA LYS A 37 0.28 -20.46 -19.88
C LYS A 37 -0.68 -20.30 -18.70
N LEU A 38 -0.62 -21.21 -17.74
CA LEU A 38 -1.43 -21.20 -16.51
C LEU A 38 -0.62 -20.67 -15.32
N ARG A 39 -1.27 -19.93 -14.42
CA ARG A 39 -0.73 -19.49 -13.13
C ARG A 39 -1.54 -20.11 -12.01
N VAL A 40 -0.86 -20.81 -11.12
CA VAL A 40 -1.44 -21.37 -9.89
C VAL A 40 -1.18 -20.40 -8.73
N SER A 41 -2.21 -20.12 -7.93
CA SER A 41 -2.12 -19.27 -6.74
C SER A 41 -2.81 -19.94 -5.56
N TYR A 42 -2.09 -20.10 -4.46
CA TYR A 42 -2.60 -20.68 -3.21
C TYR A 42 -3.02 -19.57 -2.27
N VAL A 43 -4.32 -19.35 -2.14
CA VAL A 43 -4.86 -18.25 -1.34
C VAL A 43 -5.16 -18.73 0.08
N LYS A 44 -4.81 -17.92 1.09
CA LYS A 44 -4.92 -18.29 2.51
C LYS A 44 -6.31 -18.81 2.92
N TYR A 45 -7.39 -18.20 2.40
CA TYR A 45 -8.77 -18.57 2.74
C TYR A 45 -9.20 -19.94 2.17
N LYS A 46 -8.41 -20.52 1.27
CA LYS A 46 -8.69 -21.83 0.68
C LYS A 46 -7.93 -22.99 1.34
N TYR A 47 -7.28 -22.75 2.48
CA TYR A 47 -6.63 -23.79 3.29
C TYR A 47 -5.72 -24.74 2.50
N GLY A 48 -5.03 -24.23 1.47
CA GLY A 48 -4.12 -25.01 0.63
C GLY A 48 -4.66 -25.41 -0.75
N GLU A 49 -5.94 -25.16 -1.07
CA GLU A 49 -6.43 -25.35 -2.44
C GLU A 49 -5.88 -24.28 -3.39
N GLY A 50 -5.39 -24.72 -4.56
CA GLY A 50 -4.88 -23.86 -5.61
C GLY A 50 -6.00 -23.27 -6.48
N THR A 51 -5.88 -21.99 -6.82
CA THR A 51 -6.66 -21.38 -7.90
C THR A 51 -5.81 -21.30 -9.15
N VAL A 52 -6.29 -21.86 -10.26
CA VAL A 52 -5.62 -21.81 -11.56
C VAL A 52 -6.27 -20.75 -12.40
N ARG A 53 -5.47 -19.86 -12.99
CA ARG A 53 -5.94 -18.84 -13.95
C ARG A 53 -5.04 -18.81 -15.17
N GLU A 54 -5.62 -18.54 -16.33
CA GLU A 54 -4.86 -18.28 -17.54
C GLU A 54 -4.08 -16.97 -17.42
N VAL A 55 -2.81 -17.01 -17.81
CA VAL A 55 -1.98 -15.82 -17.88
C VAL A 55 -2.32 -15.10 -19.17
N LYS A 56 -2.98 -13.94 -19.06
CA LYS A 56 -3.29 -13.07 -20.19
C LYS A 56 -2.02 -12.44 -20.77
N THR A 57 -2.09 -12.03 -22.04
CA THR A 57 -1.05 -11.25 -22.73
C THR A 57 -0.81 -9.89 -22.05
N ALA A 58 0.28 -9.22 -22.45
CA ALA A 58 0.64 -7.90 -21.94
C ALA A 58 -0.48 -6.88 -22.16
N GLN A 59 -0.51 -5.84 -21.33
CA GLN A 59 -1.52 -4.80 -21.42
C GLN A 59 -1.32 -3.97 -22.70
N ASN A 60 -2.43 -3.59 -23.33
CA ASN A 60 -2.46 -2.66 -24.43
C ASN A 60 -2.49 -1.21 -23.88
N TYR A 61 -1.60 -0.37 -24.41
CA TYR A 61 -1.47 1.06 -24.09
C TYR A 61 -1.52 1.95 -25.34
N GLU A 62 -1.95 1.44 -26.49
CA GLU A 62 -2.01 2.21 -27.74
C GLU A 62 -2.88 3.47 -27.62
N TYR A 63 -3.96 3.41 -26.85
CA TYR A 63 -4.81 4.58 -26.54
C TYR A 63 -4.02 5.76 -25.96
N VAL A 64 -2.89 5.52 -25.27
CA VAL A 64 -2.04 6.59 -24.74
C VAL A 64 -1.39 7.34 -25.89
N LYS A 65 -0.92 6.64 -26.92
CA LYS A 65 -0.33 7.27 -28.11
C LYS A 65 -1.35 8.13 -28.83
N ASP A 66 -2.58 7.66 -28.98
CA ASP A 66 -3.66 8.43 -29.60
C ASP A 66 -3.97 9.71 -28.83
N ILE A 67 -3.98 9.65 -27.49
CA ILE A 67 -4.15 10.84 -26.65
C ILE A 67 -3.00 11.84 -26.87
N TYR A 68 -1.75 11.38 -26.88
CA TYR A 68 -0.60 12.25 -27.14
C TYR A 68 -0.63 12.86 -28.54
N LYS A 69 -0.98 12.06 -29.54
CA LYS A 69 -1.12 12.51 -30.93
C LYS A 69 -2.17 13.62 -31.02
N ASN A 70 -3.36 13.40 -30.45
CA ASN A 70 -4.42 14.42 -30.40
C ASN A 70 -3.95 15.70 -29.71
N LEU A 71 -3.20 15.59 -28.61
CA LEU A 71 -2.68 16.76 -27.88
C LEU A 71 -1.69 17.58 -28.72
N ILE A 72 -0.86 16.93 -29.54
CA ILE A 72 0.16 17.58 -30.38
C ILE A 72 -0.47 18.18 -31.64
N GLU A 73 -1.40 17.46 -32.27
CA GLU A 73 -2.02 17.87 -33.54
C GLU A 73 -3.07 18.97 -33.34
N THR A 74 -3.71 19.04 -32.17
CA THR A 74 -4.74 20.04 -31.89
C THR A 74 -4.13 21.45 -31.76
N PRO A 75 -4.63 22.45 -32.50
CA PRO A 75 -4.17 23.84 -32.37
C PRO A 75 -4.36 24.38 -30.95
N ARG A 76 -3.41 25.20 -30.49
CA ARG A 76 -3.45 25.76 -29.12
C ARG A 76 -4.68 26.60 -28.83
N ASP A 77 -5.20 27.31 -29.82
CA ASP A 77 -6.40 28.14 -29.63
C ASP A 77 -7.63 27.28 -29.36
N HIS A 78 -7.75 26.13 -30.04
CA HIS A 78 -8.81 25.17 -29.75
C HIS A 78 -8.67 24.57 -28.35
N LEU A 79 -7.45 24.23 -27.92
CA LEU A 79 -7.19 23.76 -26.55
C LEU A 79 -7.58 24.78 -25.48
N ARG A 80 -7.43 26.09 -25.76
CA ARG A 80 -7.86 27.14 -24.82
C ARG A 80 -9.38 27.20 -24.70
N VAL A 81 -10.10 27.09 -25.82
CA VAL A 81 -11.57 27.06 -25.81
C VAL A 81 -12.07 25.84 -25.03
N LEU A 82 -11.55 24.65 -25.35
CA LEU A 82 -11.90 23.41 -24.63
C LEU A 82 -11.63 23.50 -23.12
N LYS A 83 -10.54 24.17 -22.74
CA LYS A 83 -10.23 24.39 -21.32
C LYS A 83 -11.32 25.22 -20.64
N ILE A 84 -11.79 26.30 -21.26
CA ILE A 84 -12.83 27.17 -20.71
C ILE A 84 -14.15 26.39 -20.58
N GLU A 85 -14.51 25.61 -21.60
CA GLU A 85 -15.70 24.75 -21.59
C GLU A 85 -15.65 23.75 -20.44
N LEU A 86 -14.53 23.03 -20.29
CA LEU A 86 -14.33 22.07 -19.19
C LEU A 86 -14.34 22.74 -17.81
N GLU A 87 -13.77 23.93 -17.67
CA GLU A 87 -13.80 24.69 -16.42
C GLU A 87 -15.23 25.13 -16.05
N ALA A 88 -16.10 25.38 -17.03
CA ALA A 88 -17.50 25.72 -16.81
C ALA A 88 -18.35 24.51 -16.35
N GLU A 89 -17.96 23.29 -16.67
CA GLU A 89 -18.63 22.05 -16.22
C GLU A 89 -18.27 21.66 -14.77
N VAL A 90 -17.28 22.32 -14.16
CA VAL A 90 -16.85 21.99 -12.80
C VAL A 90 -17.98 22.34 -11.82
N PRO A 91 -18.51 21.35 -11.07
CA PRO A 91 -19.54 21.63 -10.08
C PRO A 91 -18.98 22.52 -8.98
N GLU A 92 -19.85 23.32 -8.37
CA GLU A 92 -19.48 24.11 -7.21
C GLU A 92 -19.01 23.24 -6.05
N ALA A 93 -18.27 23.85 -5.13
CA ALA A 93 -17.85 23.17 -3.91
C ALA A 93 -19.07 22.68 -3.14
N MET A 94 -19.05 21.41 -2.71
CA MET A 94 -20.18 20.76 -2.03
C MET A 94 -20.74 21.55 -0.82
N ASN A 95 -19.91 22.38 -0.16
CA ASN A 95 -20.34 23.22 0.96
C ASN A 95 -21.25 24.40 0.56
N THR A 96 -21.39 24.71 -0.73
CA THR A 96 -22.33 25.72 -1.23
C THR A 96 -23.76 25.20 -1.24
N MET A 97 -23.95 23.88 -1.34
CA MET A 97 -25.25 23.21 -1.33
C MET A 97 -25.87 23.10 0.06
N ASN A 98 -25.11 23.38 1.11
CA ASN A 98 -25.54 23.24 2.49
C ASN A 98 -25.75 24.61 3.15
N GLU A 99 -26.70 24.68 4.08
CA GLU A 99 -26.85 25.84 4.95
C GLU A 99 -25.58 26.02 5.79
N LYS A 100 -24.99 27.21 5.68
CA LYS A 100 -23.76 27.53 6.42
C LYS A 100 -24.10 27.88 7.85
N GLU A 101 -23.48 27.17 8.78
CA GLU A 101 -23.51 27.51 10.19
C GLU A 101 -23.02 28.95 10.41
N ASN A 102 -23.62 29.66 11.37
CA ASN A 102 -23.17 30.99 11.75
C ASN A 102 -21.76 30.92 12.36
N LYS A 103 -20.90 31.86 11.96
CA LYS A 103 -19.51 31.98 12.43
C LYS A 103 -19.41 31.93 13.96
N HIS A 104 -20.29 32.63 14.68
CA HIS A 104 -20.24 32.66 16.15
C HIS A 104 -20.52 31.28 16.77
N GLU A 105 -21.45 30.53 16.21
CA GLU A 105 -21.80 29.19 16.67
C GLU A 105 -20.69 28.19 16.41
N ALA A 106 -20.10 28.24 15.20
CA ALA A 106 -18.96 27.40 14.83
C ALA A 106 -17.75 27.61 15.77
N ILE A 107 -17.47 28.87 16.14
CA ILE A 107 -16.40 29.22 17.09
C ILE A 107 -16.73 28.67 18.49
N ARG A 108 -17.98 28.80 18.95
CA ARG A 108 -18.41 28.26 20.25
C ARG A 108 -18.21 26.75 20.32
N LYS A 109 -18.70 26.01 19.32
CA LYS A 109 -18.52 24.54 19.24
C LYS A 109 -17.05 24.13 19.21
N TYR A 110 -16.18 24.94 18.59
CA TYR A 110 -14.74 24.68 18.61
C TYR A 110 -14.14 24.82 20.02
N MET A 111 -14.49 25.88 20.75
CA MET A 111 -14.02 26.06 22.13
C MET A 111 -14.53 24.95 23.04
N GLU A 112 -15.82 24.59 22.94
CA GLU A 112 -16.42 23.48 23.68
C GLU A 112 -15.68 22.15 23.42
N ARG A 113 -15.35 21.83 22.15
CA ARG A 113 -14.57 20.62 21.81
C ARG A 113 -13.15 20.66 22.38
N LYS A 114 -12.55 21.84 22.47
CA LYS A 114 -11.19 22.01 23.00
C LYS A 114 -11.15 21.87 24.52
N GLU A 115 -12.21 22.28 25.19
CA GLU A 115 -12.39 22.17 26.64
C GLU A 115 -12.87 20.79 27.09
N ALA A 116 -13.56 20.05 26.21
CA ALA A 116 -14.03 18.71 26.50
C ALA A 116 -12.87 17.74 26.80
N GLN A 117 -12.87 17.18 28.00
CA GLN A 117 -11.89 16.18 28.42
C GLN A 117 -12.19 14.82 27.76
N THR A 118 -11.18 14.23 27.12
CA THR A 118 -11.30 12.85 26.61
C THR A 118 -11.29 11.87 27.77
N LEU A 119 -12.45 11.32 28.11
CA LEU A 119 -12.55 10.23 29.06
C LEU A 119 -12.01 8.95 28.41
N LEU A 120 -11.19 8.18 29.13
CA LEU A 120 -10.83 6.85 28.70
C LEU A 120 -12.10 6.00 28.65
N CYS A 121 -12.36 5.41 27.48
CA CYS A 121 -13.42 4.43 27.34
C CYS A 121 -13.14 3.30 28.35
N PRO A 122 -14.10 2.93 29.20
CA PRO A 122 -13.90 1.83 30.11
C PRO A 122 -13.57 0.56 29.31
N PRO A 123 -12.69 -0.31 29.84
CA PRO A 123 -12.36 -1.57 29.19
C PRO A 123 -13.64 -2.37 28.93
N THR A 124 -13.73 -2.95 27.74
CA THR A 124 -14.87 -3.81 27.36
C THR A 124 -14.73 -5.22 27.93
N CYS A 125 -13.55 -5.54 28.46
CA CYS A 125 -13.26 -6.77 29.17
C CYS A 125 -13.63 -6.65 30.65
N THR A 126 -13.94 -7.77 31.29
CA THR A 126 -14.21 -7.79 32.74
C THR A 126 -12.94 -7.45 33.52
N ASP A 127 -13.09 -6.97 34.76
CA ASP A 127 -11.95 -6.57 35.61
C ASP A 127 -10.91 -7.71 35.75
N THR A 128 -11.37 -8.96 35.78
CA THR A 128 -10.52 -10.16 35.81
C THR A 128 -9.65 -10.33 34.55
N GLU A 129 -10.21 -10.07 33.37
CA GLU A 129 -9.47 -10.18 32.10
C GLU A 129 -8.46 -9.03 31.94
N LEU A 130 -8.78 -7.85 32.49
CA LEU A 130 -7.87 -6.72 32.50
C LEU A 130 -6.67 -6.96 33.43
N GLU A 131 -6.90 -7.52 34.62
CA GLU A 131 -5.83 -7.89 35.56
C GLU A 131 -4.88 -8.93 34.96
N GLU A 132 -5.40 -9.91 34.22
CA GLU A 132 -4.57 -10.90 33.51
C GLU A 132 -3.72 -10.28 32.40
N LEU A 133 -4.23 -9.28 31.67
CA LEU A 133 -3.51 -8.59 30.60
C LEU A 133 -2.46 -7.59 31.13
N VAL A 134 -2.71 -6.98 32.30
CA VAL A 134 -1.80 -6.02 32.94
C VAL A 134 -0.75 -6.73 33.81
N ALA A 135 -0.97 -7.99 34.16
CA ALA A 135 -0.01 -8.79 34.90
C ALA A 135 1.36 -8.77 34.21
N PRO A 136 2.47 -8.56 34.96
CA PRO A 136 3.80 -8.59 34.38
C PRO A 136 4.03 -9.95 33.73
N PRO A 137 4.59 -10.00 32.52
CA PRO A 137 4.89 -11.28 31.88
C PRO A 137 5.82 -12.08 32.81
N PRO A 138 5.68 -13.42 32.86
CA PRO A 138 6.54 -14.26 33.68
C PRO A 138 8.00 -13.93 33.39
N GLU A 139 8.83 -13.89 34.44
CA GLU A 139 10.26 -13.57 34.33
C GLU A 139 10.87 -14.34 33.16
N ARG A 140 11.27 -13.61 32.11
CA ARG A 140 11.95 -14.23 30.98
C ARG A 140 13.28 -14.74 31.50
N GLY A 141 13.38 -16.06 31.66
CA GLY A 141 14.63 -16.72 32.05
C GLY A 141 15.80 -16.15 31.24
N THR A 142 16.89 -15.83 31.94
CA THR A 142 18.08 -15.23 31.33
C THR A 142 18.53 -16.11 30.15
N ARG A 143 18.70 -15.48 28.98
CA ARG A 143 19.06 -16.18 27.75
C ARG A 143 20.41 -16.87 27.97
N LYS A 144 20.46 -18.21 27.86
CA LYS A 144 21.71 -18.98 27.99
C LYS A 144 22.76 -18.44 27.01
N VAL A 145 23.97 -18.21 27.51
CA VAL A 145 25.06 -17.65 26.70
C VAL A 145 25.41 -18.65 25.59
N PRO A 146 25.51 -18.23 24.32
CA PRO A 146 25.86 -19.13 23.23
C PRO A 146 27.28 -19.67 23.39
N ILE A 147 27.41 -20.99 23.21
CA ILE A 147 28.64 -21.77 23.38
C ILE A 147 29.16 -22.16 21.99
N CYS A 148 30.49 -22.16 21.79
CA CYS A 148 31.09 -22.60 20.54
C CYS A 148 31.12 -24.13 20.44
N LYS A 149 30.60 -24.69 19.35
CA LYS A 149 30.59 -26.14 19.11
C LYS A 149 31.98 -26.77 18.96
N SER A 150 33.01 -25.98 18.65
CA SER A 150 34.38 -26.50 18.45
C SER A 150 35.21 -26.54 19.74
N CYS A 151 34.91 -25.70 20.74
CA CYS A 151 35.75 -25.57 21.93
C CYS A 151 34.98 -25.53 23.26
N ASP A 152 33.66 -25.71 23.22
CA ASP A 152 32.72 -25.73 24.37
C ASP A 152 32.83 -24.54 25.34
N LYS A 153 33.49 -23.45 24.90
CA LYS A 153 33.62 -22.20 25.62
C LYS A 153 32.62 -21.16 25.11
N PRO A 154 32.26 -20.15 25.93
CA PRO A 154 31.39 -19.06 25.51
C PRO A 154 31.89 -18.41 24.21
N MET A 155 30.98 -18.10 23.28
CA MET A 155 31.35 -17.49 21.99
C MET A 155 31.89 -16.04 22.10
N LYS A 156 31.96 -15.48 23.32
CA LYS A 156 32.53 -14.17 23.62
C LYS A 156 34.06 -14.26 23.48
N GLY A 157 34.64 -13.56 22.50
CA GLY A 157 36.09 -13.59 22.19
C GLY A 157 36.48 -14.37 20.92
N HIS A 158 35.52 -14.95 20.19
CA HIS A 158 35.79 -15.58 18.90
C HIS A 158 36.00 -14.52 17.81
N LYS A 159 37.08 -14.65 17.02
CA LYS A 159 37.37 -13.72 15.91
C LYS A 159 36.30 -13.87 14.82
N ILE A 160 35.84 -12.74 14.28
CA ILE A 160 34.87 -12.69 13.19
C ILE A 160 35.63 -12.41 11.88
N ILE A 161 35.58 -13.35 10.94
CA ILE A 161 36.16 -13.20 9.60
C ILE A 161 35.05 -13.49 8.60
N ASN A 162 34.78 -12.58 7.65
CA ASN A 162 33.73 -12.73 6.63
C ASN A 162 32.35 -13.14 7.20
N LYS A 163 31.90 -12.46 8.27
CA LYS A 163 30.64 -12.73 8.98
C LYS A 163 30.50 -14.14 9.60
N LYS A 164 31.57 -14.97 9.57
CA LYS A 164 31.64 -16.25 10.28
C LYS A 164 32.51 -16.10 11.52
N ARG A 165 32.07 -16.65 12.66
CA ARG A 165 32.85 -16.68 13.90
C ARG A 165 33.78 -17.90 13.86
N TYR A 166 35.08 -17.66 13.90
CA TYR A 166 36.09 -18.72 13.92
C TYR A 166 36.55 -19.00 15.35
N CYS A 167 36.72 -20.29 15.66
CA CYS A 167 37.31 -20.72 16.91
C CYS A 167 38.82 -20.41 16.91
N PRO A 168 39.39 -19.84 17.99
CA PRO A 168 40.82 -19.57 18.09
C PRO A 168 41.72 -20.80 17.91
N HIS A 169 41.20 -22.00 18.20
CA HIS A 169 41.91 -23.27 18.02
C HIS A 169 41.85 -23.83 16.58
N GLN A 170 41.16 -23.13 15.67
CA GLN A 170 40.92 -23.55 14.29
C GLN A 170 41.30 -22.47 13.28
N LEU A 171 42.08 -21.46 13.68
CA LEU A 171 42.59 -20.48 12.75
C LEU A 171 43.53 -21.19 11.76
N PRO A 172 43.31 -21.05 10.44
CA PRO A 172 44.31 -21.49 9.47
C PRO A 172 45.58 -20.69 9.71
N VAL A 173 46.71 -21.39 9.81
CA VAL A 173 48.04 -20.80 9.85
C VAL A 173 48.20 -19.98 8.56
N GLU A 174 48.39 -18.68 8.69
CA GLU A 174 48.65 -17.78 7.56
C GLU A 174 50.03 -18.11 6.98
N ASN A 175 50.09 -18.37 5.67
CA ASN A 175 51.29 -18.20 4.84
C ASN A 175 51.24 -16.81 4.21
#